data_AF-A0A1I0AYJ3-F1
#
_entry.id   AF-A0A1I0AYJ3-F1
#
_cell.length_a   1.000
_cell.length_b   1.000
_cell.length_c   1.000
_cell.angle_alpha   90.00
_cell.angle_beta   90.00
_cell.angle_gamma   90.00
#
_symmetry.space_group_name_H-M   'P 1'
#
loop_
_entity.id
_entity.type
_entity.pdbx_description
1 polymer ?
#
loop_
_entity_poly.entity_id
_entity_poly.type
_entity_poly.pdbx_seq_one_letter_code
_entity_poly.pdbx_strand_id
1 'polypeptide(L)'
;MGEDRWGTEQQKRNNEEDKDKKPFDIEKYIQIALIIGIILIASMRFGLLPRANVVNSTGNSLNQMAVEYYLDKYGQEAGAEEITTNTRNFGCHREIYVYRDGELVMRMGYANGRMYEIQ
;
A
#
# COMPACT_ATOMS: atom_id res chain seq x y z
N MET A 1 -3.15 12.19 74.50
CA MET A 1 -2.99 10.88 73.80
C MET A 1 -4.20 10.68 72.91
N GLY A 2 -4.09 11.00 71.62
CA GLY A 2 -5.25 10.99 70.71
C GLY A 2 -4.88 11.20 69.24
N GLU A 3 -3.74 10.66 68.79
CA GLU A 3 -3.19 10.96 67.45
C GLU A 3 -3.22 9.78 66.45
N ASP A 4 -3.83 8.64 66.79
CA ASP A 4 -3.63 7.41 65.99
C ASP A 4 -4.83 7.01 65.11
N ARG A 5 -5.89 7.82 65.06
CA ARG A 5 -7.14 7.48 64.35
C ARG A 5 -7.24 7.98 62.90
N TRP A 6 -6.46 8.99 62.52
CA TRP A 6 -6.59 9.62 61.20
C TRP A 6 -5.72 8.97 60.11
N GLY A 7 -4.62 8.30 60.48
CA GLY A 7 -3.73 7.61 59.54
C GLY A 7 -4.33 6.34 58.94
N THR A 8 -5.14 5.61 59.72
CA THR A 8 -5.70 4.31 59.30
C THR A 8 -6.89 4.45 58.35
N GLU A 9 -7.64 5.55 58.39
CA GLU A 9 -8.72 5.81 57.43
C GLU A 9 -8.22 6.29 56.06
N GLN A 10 -7.16 7.10 56.01
CA GLN A 10 -6.55 7.49 54.73
C GLN A 10 -5.93 6.30 54.01
N GLN A 11 -5.29 5.39 54.75
CA GLN A 11 -4.67 4.19 54.16
C GLN A 11 -5.71 3.19 53.63
N LYS A 12 -6.93 3.16 54.20
CA LYS A 12 -8.05 2.39 53.64
C LYS A 12 -8.60 3.00 52.35
N ARG A 13 -8.81 4.33 52.30
CA ARG A 13 -9.31 5.00 51.09
C ARG A 13 -8.35 4.87 49.91
N ASN A 14 -7.05 5.00 50.14
CA ASN A 14 -6.04 4.84 49.09
C ASN A 14 -5.96 3.41 48.53
N ASN A 15 -6.35 2.39 49.33
CA ASN A 15 -6.37 0.99 48.89
C ASN A 15 -7.66 0.59 48.15
N GLU A 16 -8.74 1.38 48.24
CA GLU A 16 -9.99 1.13 47.53
C GLU A 16 -10.01 1.79 46.13
N GLU A 17 -9.34 2.93 45.93
CA GLU A 17 -9.30 3.59 44.62
C GLU A 17 -8.44 2.87 43.55
N ASP A 18 -7.49 2.02 43.94
CA ASP A 18 -6.64 1.30 42.97
C ASP A 18 -7.29 0.02 42.41
N LYS A 19 -8.46 -0.37 42.90
CA LYS A 19 -9.17 -1.60 42.47
C LYS A 19 -10.14 -1.41 41.30
N ASP A 20 -10.38 -0.17 40.86
CA ASP A 20 -11.31 0.14 39.76
C ASP A 20 -10.63 0.35 38.40
N LYS A 21 -9.33 0.04 38.30
CA LYS A 21 -8.68 -0.13 37.01
C LYS A 21 -9.13 -1.47 36.45
N LYS A 22 -10.25 -1.44 35.70
CA LYS A 22 -10.72 -2.56 34.87
C LYS A 22 -9.49 -3.25 34.28
N PRO A 23 -9.27 -4.55 34.52
CA PRO A 23 -8.19 -5.25 33.86
C PRO A 23 -8.47 -5.06 32.38
N PHE A 24 -7.61 -4.32 31.69
CA PHE A 24 -7.69 -4.23 30.26
C PHE A 24 -7.73 -5.68 29.78
N ASP A 25 -8.79 -6.06 29.07
CA ASP A 25 -9.00 -7.42 28.56
C ASP A 25 -7.93 -7.69 27.50
N ILE A 26 -6.68 -7.85 27.94
CA ILE A 26 -5.47 -7.99 27.11
C ILE A 26 -5.65 -9.17 26.16
N GLU A 27 -6.34 -10.22 26.62
CA GLU A 27 -6.71 -11.38 25.82
C GLU A 27 -7.58 -11.00 24.60
N LYS A 28 -8.56 -10.11 24.76
CA LYS A 28 -9.39 -9.62 23.64
C LYS A 28 -8.56 -8.78 22.67
N TYR A 29 -7.64 -7.96 23.18
CA TYR A 29 -6.77 -7.15 22.32
C TYR A 29 -5.78 -7.99 21.52
N ILE A 30 -5.21 -9.05 22.12
CA ILE A 30 -4.34 -10.01 21.42
C ILE A 30 -5.11 -10.69 20.29
N GLN A 31 -6.36 -11.11 20.56
CA GLN A 31 -7.20 -11.75 19.55
C GLN A 31 -7.55 -10.80 18.40
N ILE A 32 -7.90 -9.55 18.69
CA ILE A 32 -8.16 -8.52 17.68
C ILE A 32 -6.89 -8.25 16.83
N ALA A 33 -5.72 -8.15 17.47
CA ALA A 33 -4.46 -7.93 16.77
C ALA A 33 -4.12 -9.08 15.81
N LEU A 34 -4.39 -10.33 16.20
CA LEU A 34 -4.23 -11.51 15.35
C LEU A 34 -5.15 -11.48 14.13
N ILE A 35 -6.42 -11.13 14.30
CA ILE A 35 -7.38 -11.03 13.19
C ILE A 35 -6.95 -9.96 12.20
N ILE A 36 -6.55 -8.78 12.69
CA ILE A 36 -6.04 -7.70 11.84
C ILE A 36 -4.77 -8.15 11.11
N GLY A 37 -3.85 -8.84 11.79
CA GLY A 37 -2.63 -9.39 11.21
C GLY A 37 -2.91 -10.38 10.08
N ILE A 38 -3.86 -11.29 10.26
CA ILE A 38 -4.28 -12.26 9.23
C ILE A 38 -4.90 -11.54 8.03
N ILE A 39 -5.75 -10.54 8.25
CA ILE A 39 -6.36 -9.75 7.17
C ILE A 39 -5.29 -8.98 6.39
N LEU A 40 -4.27 -8.42 7.07
CA LEU A 40 -3.16 -7.73 6.42
C LEU A 40 -2.26 -8.68 5.63
N ILE A 41 -1.93 -9.85 6.17
CA ILE A 41 -1.12 -10.86 5.45
C ILE A 41 -1.91 -11.42 4.26
N ALA A 42 -3.21 -11.68 4.44
CA ALA A 42 -4.08 -12.15 3.38
C ALA A 42 -4.23 -11.08 2.27
N SER A 43 -4.39 -9.80 2.61
CA SER A 43 -4.49 -8.74 1.61
C SER A 43 -3.20 -8.56 0.81
N MET A 44 -2.04 -8.76 1.42
CA MET A 44 -0.73 -8.75 0.72
C MET A 44 -0.57 -9.94 -0.23
N ARG A 45 -1.07 -11.13 0.12
CA ARG A 45 -0.83 -12.36 -0.63
C ARG A 45 -1.92 -12.69 -1.65
N PHE A 46 -3.15 -12.20 -1.47
CA PHE A 46 -4.30 -12.48 -2.34
C PHE A 46 -4.72 -11.34 -3.27
N GLY A 47 -4.01 -10.20 -3.30
CA GLY A 47 -4.25 -9.16 -4.31
C GLY A 47 -5.64 -8.53 -4.29
N LEU A 48 -6.37 -8.64 -3.17
CA LEU A 48 -7.74 -8.12 -3.01
C LEU A 48 -7.81 -6.60 -2.80
N LEU A 49 -6.67 -5.95 -2.57
CA LEU A 49 -6.60 -4.50 -2.67
C LEU A 49 -6.36 -4.16 -4.15
N PRO A 50 -7.25 -3.42 -4.82
CA PRO A 50 -6.90 -2.82 -6.10
C PRO A 50 -5.66 -1.98 -5.84
N ARG A 51 -4.51 -2.44 -6.35
CA ARG A 51 -3.28 -1.65 -6.35
C ARG A 51 -3.65 -0.38 -7.10
N ALA A 52 -3.83 0.70 -6.37
CA ALA A 52 -3.91 2.04 -6.91
C ALA A 52 -2.51 2.34 -7.45
N ASN A 53 -2.21 1.80 -8.62
CA ASN A 53 -1.17 2.33 -9.48
C ASN A 53 -1.57 3.79 -9.68
N VAL A 54 -0.83 4.70 -9.06
CA VAL A 54 -1.02 6.14 -9.26
C VAL A 54 -0.60 6.41 -10.70
N VAL A 55 -1.52 6.17 -11.61
CA VAL A 55 -1.42 6.52 -13.02
C VAL A 55 -1.60 8.03 -13.07
N ASN A 56 -0.51 8.76 -12.83
CA ASN A 56 -0.41 10.16 -13.22
C ASN A 56 -0.33 10.23 -14.75
N SER A 57 -1.43 9.89 -15.43
CA SER A 57 -1.60 10.10 -16.87
C SER A 57 -2.74 11.09 -17.08
N THR A 58 -2.43 12.36 -16.86
CA THR A 58 -3.21 13.45 -17.42
C THR A 58 -3.01 13.43 -18.95
N GLY A 59 -3.78 12.61 -19.67
CA GLY A 59 -4.17 12.94 -21.04
C GLY A 59 -3.64 12.12 -22.24
N ASN A 60 -3.15 10.88 -22.15
CA ASN A 60 -2.84 10.10 -23.37
C ASN A 60 -3.13 8.60 -23.25
N SER A 61 -4.13 8.12 -24.00
CA SER A 61 -4.56 6.71 -24.05
C SER A 61 -3.45 5.73 -24.46
N LEU A 62 -2.43 6.18 -25.20
CA LEU A 62 -1.30 5.35 -25.63
C LEU A 62 -0.31 5.01 -24.51
N ASN A 63 -0.05 5.97 -23.62
CA ASN A 63 0.83 5.76 -22.47
C ASN A 63 0.24 4.74 -21.52
N GLN A 64 -1.07 4.84 -21.26
CA GLN A 64 -1.78 3.88 -20.43
C GLN A 64 -1.76 2.47 -21.03
N MET A 65 -2.05 2.33 -22.33
CA MET A 65 -1.97 1.02 -23.00
C MET A 65 -0.56 0.41 -22.95
N ALA A 66 0.49 1.23 -23.05
CA ALA A 66 1.87 0.74 -22.94
C ALA A 66 2.20 0.27 -21.52
N VAL A 67 1.76 1.00 -20.49
CA VAL A 67 1.90 0.57 -19.09
C VAL A 67 1.12 -0.72 -18.83
N GLU A 68 -0.12 -0.81 -19.30
CA GLU A 68 -0.94 -2.02 -19.16
C GLU A 68 -0.29 -3.23 -19.84
N TYR A 69 0.19 -3.07 -21.07
CA TYR A 69 0.93 -4.12 -21.78
C TYR A 69 2.18 -4.56 -21.02
N TYR A 70 2.94 -3.59 -20.48
CA TYR A 70 4.14 -3.87 -19.70
C TYR A 70 3.83 -4.66 -18.41
N LEU A 71 2.80 -4.24 -17.68
CA LEU A 71 2.37 -4.89 -16.45
C LEU A 71 1.76 -6.28 -16.71
N ASP A 72 1.04 -6.47 -17.80
CA ASP A 72 0.51 -7.79 -18.18
C ASP A 72 1.65 -8.77 -18.47
N LYS A 73 2.68 -8.32 -19.19
CA LYS A 73 3.80 -9.18 -19.63
C LYS A 73 4.87 -9.39 -18.55
N TYR A 74 5.14 -8.39 -17.72
CA TYR A 74 6.26 -8.38 -16.76
C TYR A 74 5.86 -8.06 -15.31
N GLY A 75 4.58 -7.80 -15.02
CA GLY A 75 4.12 -7.30 -13.72
C GLY A 75 4.22 -8.29 -12.55
N GLN A 76 4.54 -9.55 -12.80
CA GLN A 76 4.91 -10.48 -11.72
C GLN A 76 6.36 -10.29 -11.25
N GLU A 77 7.22 -9.72 -12.10
CA GLU A 77 8.64 -9.45 -11.84
C GLU A 77 8.90 -7.98 -11.52
N ALA A 78 8.02 -7.08 -11.95
CA ALA A 78 8.05 -5.67 -11.57
C ALA A 78 7.60 -5.55 -10.11
N GLY A 79 8.55 -5.31 -9.20
CA GLY A 79 8.26 -4.98 -7.82
C GLY A 79 7.49 -3.65 -7.70
N ALA A 80 7.56 -3.01 -6.53
CA ALA A 80 6.98 -1.68 -6.31
C ALA A 80 7.82 -0.56 -7.01
N GLU A 81 8.25 -0.81 -8.24
CA GLU A 81 9.16 0.02 -9.02
C GLU A 81 8.38 1.08 -9.80
N GLU A 82 8.97 2.27 -9.96
CA GLU A 82 8.30 3.39 -10.61
C GLU A 82 8.34 3.20 -12.12
N ILE A 83 7.17 2.97 -12.72
CA ILE A 83 7.01 2.88 -14.18
C ILE A 83 6.63 4.25 -14.72
N THR A 84 7.45 4.77 -15.63
CA THR A 84 7.17 6.02 -16.35
C THR A 84 7.12 5.77 -17.85
N THR A 85 6.35 6.59 -18.57
CA THR A 85 6.23 6.49 -20.03
C THR A 85 6.42 7.82 -20.71
N ASN A 86 7.01 7.78 -21.89
CA ASN A 86 7.17 8.94 -22.76
C ASN A 86 6.74 8.57 -24.18
N THR A 87 5.89 9.40 -24.79
CA THR A 87 5.50 9.21 -26.19
C THR A 87 6.19 10.24 -27.07
N ARG A 88 6.84 9.78 -28.14
CA ARG A 88 7.38 10.62 -29.22
C ARG A 88 6.58 10.41 -30.50
N ASN A 89 6.39 11.49 -31.26
CA ASN A 89 5.67 11.47 -32.53
C ASN A 89 6.66 11.67 -33.68
N PHE A 90 6.68 10.74 -34.63
CA PHE A 90 7.55 10.73 -35.80
C PHE A 90 6.80 11.05 -37.10
N GLY A 91 5.56 11.54 -37.00
CA GLY A 91 4.73 11.93 -38.15
C GLY A 91 3.94 10.76 -38.73
N CYS A 92 4.61 9.67 -39.13
CA CYS A 92 3.95 8.47 -39.66
C CYS A 92 3.60 7.42 -38.59
N HIS A 93 4.27 7.47 -37.44
CA HIS A 93 4.01 6.62 -36.28
C HIS A 93 4.32 7.36 -34.98
N ARG A 94 3.86 6.79 -33.88
CA ARG A 94 4.25 7.22 -32.53
C ARG A 94 5.06 6.12 -31.88
N GLU A 95 6.04 6.48 -31.08
CA GLU A 95 6.78 5.54 -30.27
C GLU A 95 6.57 5.86 -28.81
N ILE A 96 6.30 4.83 -28.01
CA ILE A 96 6.13 4.90 -26.58
C ILE A 96 7.34 4.21 -25.93
N TYR A 97 8.01 4.95 -25.07
CA TYR A 97 9.19 4.51 -24.33
C TYR A 97 8.74 4.25 -22.90
N VAL A 98 8.93 3.03 -22.41
CA VAL A 98 8.59 2.61 -21.06
C VAL A 98 9.88 2.50 -20.26
N TYR A 99 9.92 3.22 -19.13
CA TYR A 99 11.06 3.25 -18.23
C TYR A 99 10.67 2.63 -16.89
N ARG A 100 11.61 1.90 -16.30
CA ARG A 100 11.54 1.36 -14.94
C ARG A 100 12.75 1.89 -14.18
N ASP A 101 12.51 2.61 -13.08
CA ASP A 101 13.56 3.23 -12.27
C ASP A 101 14.54 4.10 -13.10
N GLY A 102 14.02 4.74 -14.15
CA GLY A 102 14.80 5.57 -15.07
C GLY A 102 15.52 4.82 -16.20
N GLU A 103 15.53 3.49 -16.19
CA GLU A 103 16.09 2.67 -17.26
C GLU A 103 15.05 2.35 -18.33
N LEU A 104 15.42 2.48 -19.61
CA LEU A 104 14.54 2.12 -20.72
C LEU A 104 14.43 0.61 -20.81
N VAL A 105 13.25 0.07 -20.47
CA VAL A 105 13.00 -1.37 -20.43
C VAL A 105 12.18 -1.88 -21.61
N MET A 106 11.45 -0.99 -22.29
CA MET A 106 10.64 -1.37 -23.45
C MET A 106 10.41 -0.17 -24.36
N ARG A 107 10.38 -0.44 -25.66
CA ARG A 107 9.92 0.50 -26.70
C ARG A 107 8.75 -0.11 -27.45
N MET A 108 7.73 0.69 -27.70
CA MET A 108 6.54 0.29 -28.45
C MET A 108 6.30 1.28 -29.58
N GLY A 109 5.91 0.78 -30.75
CA GLY A 109 5.41 1.58 -31.86
C GLY A 109 3.90 1.53 -31.94
N TYR A 110 3.29 2.64 -32.32
CA TYR A 110 1.89 2.76 -32.68
C TYR A 110 1.76 3.30 -34.10
N ALA A 111 1.26 2.46 -35.00
CA ALA A 111 0.97 2.82 -36.38
C ALA A 111 -0.26 2.05 -36.87
N ASN A 112 -1.07 2.67 -37.73
CA ASN A 112 -2.26 2.05 -38.33
C ASN A 112 -3.24 1.45 -37.30
N GLY A 113 -3.36 2.08 -36.12
CA GLY A 113 -4.25 1.59 -35.06
C GLY A 113 -3.72 0.38 -34.29
N ARG A 114 -2.47 -0.03 -34.50
CA ARG A 114 -1.87 -1.22 -33.88
C ARG A 114 -0.62 -0.85 -33.09
N MET A 115 -0.48 -1.50 -31.94
CA MET A 115 0.71 -1.46 -31.10
C MET A 115 1.65 -2.62 -31.43
N TYR A 116 2.95 -2.38 -31.45
CA TYR A 116 3.98 -3.40 -31.65
C TYR A 116 5.20 -3.09 -30.80
N GLU A 117 5.89 -4.11 -30.31
CA GLU A 117 7.16 -3.94 -29.60
C GLU A 117 8.28 -3.64 -30.61
N ILE A 118 9.17 -2.71 -30.29
CA ILE A 118 10.33 -2.36 -31.10
C ILE A 118 11.58 -2.72 -30.28
N GLN A 119 12.46 -3.56 -30.84
CA GLN A 119 13.72 -3.94 -30.19
C GLN A 119 14.77 -2.83 -30.22
#